data_AF-A0A849T7U9-F1
#
_entry.id   AF-A0A849T7U9-F1
#
_cell.length_a   1.000
_cell.length_b   1.000
_cell.length_c   1.000
_cell.angle_alpha   90.00
_cell.angle_beta   90.00
_cell.angle_gamma   90.00
#
_symmetry.space_group_name_H-M   'P 1'
#
loop_
_entity.id
_entity.type
_entity.pdbx_description
1 polymer ?
#
loop_
_entity_poly.entity_id
_entity_poly.type
_entity_poly.pdbx_seq_one_letter_code
_entity_poly.pdbx_strand_id
1 'polypeptide(L)'
;LVKVAGERDLILVWSQSLVAVGATLIPALIAVAFVKNRRIYLKQLLILFILPCMFYASMKLEQNIGNRFLAPMFFGSMLWLAYSEKVKALAVFVTSSVALTMSTLIPTVSDFLDSKDGNTYYIANELKKWEGKMLVTEAGKLAYYSNWFTEDSWGLNTPRYAHTLINSNEIAQGNYDLIVGHCTIALLNTKVPERTYLNRSWDNQCQALVSYIQAANYRVVLVPFLKVQPSQTSLRRLLGMRSNNRSYRRYDIYAISPTYKNSLALFNLLRRHGGITYPPSSKSLG
;
A
#
# COMPACT_ATOMS: atom_id res chain seq x y z
N LEU A 1 11.05 -1.80 -3.18
CA LEU A 1 10.34 -3.09 -3.14
C LEU A 1 8.86 -2.84 -2.83
N VAL A 2 8.13 -2.25 -3.78
CA VAL A 2 6.75 -2.72 -3.99
C VAL A 2 6.95 -4.18 -4.33
N LYS A 3 6.55 -5.04 -3.38
CA LYS A 3 6.69 -6.48 -3.53
C LYS A 3 6.12 -6.80 -4.91
N VAL A 4 6.91 -7.49 -5.72
CA VAL A 4 6.50 -8.10 -6.99
C VAL A 4 5.19 -8.82 -6.71
N ALA A 5 4.09 -8.12 -6.96
CA ALA A 5 2.76 -8.56 -6.60
C ALA A 5 2.28 -9.60 -7.60
N GLY A 6 2.92 -9.64 -8.78
CA GLY A 6 2.70 -10.61 -9.85
C GLY A 6 3.45 -11.93 -9.72
N GLU A 7 4.29 -12.15 -8.70
CA GLU A 7 4.93 -13.47 -8.46
C GLU A 7 4.32 -14.21 -7.25
N ARG A 8 3.39 -13.58 -6.55
CA ARG A 8 2.69 -14.20 -5.43
C ARG A 8 1.51 -14.97 -6.00
N ASP A 9 1.74 -16.06 -6.72
CA ASP A 9 0.61 -16.69 -7.43
C ASP A 9 -0.23 -17.62 -6.56
N LEU A 10 0.26 -18.17 -5.43
CA LEU A 10 -0.53 -19.14 -4.68
C LEU A 10 -0.25 -19.11 -3.16
N ILE A 11 -1.31 -18.98 -2.35
CA ILE A 11 -1.26 -19.08 -0.87
C ILE A 11 -0.65 -20.41 -0.41
N LEU A 12 -0.87 -21.50 -1.15
CA LEU A 12 -0.42 -22.84 -0.78
C LEU A 12 1.04 -23.13 -1.12
N VAL A 13 1.66 -22.33 -1.99
CA VAL A 13 3.03 -22.60 -2.49
C VAL A 13 4.07 -21.77 -1.74
N TRP A 14 3.65 -20.77 -0.95
CA TRP A 14 4.58 -19.86 -0.29
C TRP A 14 4.67 -20.08 1.22
N SER A 15 5.88 -20.32 1.72
CA SER A 15 6.14 -20.64 3.12
C SER A 15 5.63 -19.58 4.09
N GLN A 16 5.75 -18.29 3.78
CA GLN A 16 5.24 -17.26 4.70
C GLN A 16 3.71 -17.19 4.71
N SER A 17 3.03 -17.61 3.64
CA SER A 17 1.56 -17.72 3.64
C SER A 17 1.11 -18.83 4.59
N LEU A 18 1.81 -19.97 4.60
CA LEU A 18 1.57 -21.05 5.57
C LEU A 18 1.83 -20.60 7.00
N VAL A 19 2.90 -19.84 7.26
CA VAL A 19 3.16 -19.26 8.59
C VAL A 19 2.01 -18.33 9.00
N ALA A 20 1.49 -17.53 8.07
CA ALA A 20 0.40 -16.60 8.34
C ALA A 20 -0.93 -17.31 8.62
N VAL A 21 -1.26 -18.35 7.85
CA VAL A 21 -2.42 -19.23 8.13
C VAL A 21 -2.22 -19.93 9.48
N GLY A 22 -1.05 -20.48 9.74
CA GLY A 22 -0.71 -21.12 11.02
C GLY A 22 -0.89 -20.19 12.22
N ALA A 23 -0.50 -18.91 12.10
CA ALA A 23 -0.68 -17.91 13.15
C ALA A 23 -2.15 -17.65 13.52
N THR A 24 -3.10 -17.97 12.64
CA THR A 24 -4.54 -17.89 12.92
C THR A 24 -5.15 -19.25 13.27
N LEU A 25 -4.69 -20.33 12.63
CA LEU A 25 -5.20 -21.69 12.82
C LEU A 25 -4.80 -22.28 14.18
N ILE A 26 -3.54 -22.11 14.59
CA ILE A 26 -3.02 -22.69 15.84
C ILE A 26 -3.81 -22.19 17.06
N PRO A 27 -4.04 -20.87 17.27
CA PRO A 27 -4.92 -20.37 18.32
C PRO A 27 -6.31 -21.01 18.32
N ALA A 28 -6.89 -21.15 17.12
CA ALA A 28 -8.22 -21.70 16.97
C ALA A 28 -8.25 -23.18 17.40
N LEU A 29 -7.26 -23.98 16.99
CA LEU A 29 -7.12 -25.38 17.40
C LEU A 29 -6.90 -25.53 18.91
N ILE A 30 -6.07 -24.67 19.52
CA ILE A 30 -5.87 -24.65 20.98
C ILE A 30 -7.20 -24.35 21.68
N ALA A 31 -7.96 -23.36 21.20
CA ALA A 31 -9.26 -23.00 21.78
C ALA A 31 -10.28 -24.15 21.71
N VAL A 32 -10.28 -24.95 20.63
CA VAL A 32 -11.18 -26.12 20.52
C VAL A 32 -10.93 -27.16 21.62
N ALA A 33 -9.71 -27.29 22.14
CA ALA A 33 -9.41 -28.22 23.24
C ALA A 33 -10.21 -27.90 24.53
N PHE A 34 -10.64 -26.64 24.69
CA PHE A 34 -11.41 -26.14 25.82
C PHE A 34 -12.94 -26.25 25.63
N VAL A 35 -13.39 -26.87 24.54
CA VAL A 35 -14.81 -27.08 24.24
C VAL A 35 -15.19 -28.55 24.43
N LYS A 36 -16.40 -28.81 24.96
CA LYS A 36 -16.92 -30.18 25.17
C LYS A 36 -17.07 -30.96 23.85
N ASN A 37 -17.71 -30.37 22.84
CA ASN A 37 -18.04 -31.04 21.57
C ASN A 37 -16.96 -30.89 20.50
N ARG A 38 -15.70 -31.24 20.82
CA ARG A 38 -14.52 -30.98 19.97
C ARG A 38 -14.69 -31.36 18.49
N ARG A 39 -15.32 -32.51 18.20
CA ARG A 39 -15.52 -32.99 16.81
C ARG A 39 -16.34 -32.03 15.95
N ILE A 40 -17.44 -31.49 16.49
CA ILE A 40 -18.30 -30.53 15.76
C ILE A 40 -17.51 -29.25 15.50
N TYR A 41 -16.78 -28.79 16.52
CA TYR A 41 -16.01 -27.57 16.48
C TYR A 41 -14.83 -27.66 15.48
N LEU A 42 -14.13 -28.79 15.43
CA LEU A 42 -13.10 -29.05 14.43
C LEU A 42 -13.65 -29.04 13.01
N LYS A 43 -14.83 -29.64 12.77
CA LYS A 43 -15.46 -29.62 11.45
C LYS A 43 -15.81 -28.19 11.01
N GLN A 44 -16.37 -27.38 11.90
CA GLN A 44 -16.74 -26.00 11.60
C GLN A 44 -15.50 -25.13 11.34
N LEU A 45 -14.46 -25.29 12.15
CA LEU A 45 -13.17 -24.61 11.97
C LEU A 45 -12.49 -25.01 10.66
N LEU A 46 -12.55 -26.29 10.28
CA LEU A 46 -12.03 -26.75 9.01
C LEU A 46 -12.73 -26.08 7.82
N ILE A 47 -14.06 -25.94 7.86
CA ILE A 47 -14.82 -25.20 6.83
C ILE A 47 -14.39 -23.72 6.80
N LEU A 48 -14.29 -23.09 7.97
CA LEU A 48 -13.92 -21.68 8.11
C LEU A 48 -12.51 -21.38 7.58
N PHE A 49 -11.60 -22.34 7.59
CA PHE A 49 -10.25 -22.15 7.07
C PHE A 49 -10.10 -22.60 5.62
N ILE A 50 -10.62 -23.78 5.27
CA ILE A 50 -10.46 -24.34 3.91
C ILE A 50 -11.19 -23.47 2.88
N LEU A 51 -12.43 -23.03 3.16
CA LEU A 51 -13.21 -22.31 2.17
C LEU A 51 -12.56 -20.96 1.80
N PRO A 52 -12.15 -20.09 2.76
CA PRO A 52 -11.39 -18.89 2.41
C PRO A 52 -10.04 -19.21 1.76
N CYS A 53 -9.31 -20.23 2.21
CA CYS A 53 -8.04 -20.60 1.58
C CYS A 53 -8.21 -20.99 0.12
N MET A 54 -9.22 -21.80 -0.21
CA MET A 54 -9.55 -22.16 -1.59
C MET A 54 -9.98 -20.95 -2.41
N PHE A 55 -10.89 -20.14 -1.86
CA PHE A 55 -11.35 -18.91 -2.51
C PHE A 55 -10.16 -17.99 -2.85
N TYR A 56 -9.33 -17.69 -1.86
CA TYR A 56 -8.19 -16.79 -2.07
C TYR A 56 -7.04 -17.40 -2.87
N ALA A 57 -6.89 -18.73 -2.89
CA ALA A 57 -5.95 -19.40 -3.79
C ALA A 57 -6.37 -19.28 -5.27
N SER A 58 -7.65 -18.99 -5.55
CA SER A 58 -8.15 -18.74 -6.90
C SER A 58 -8.08 -17.27 -7.33
N MET A 59 -7.69 -16.35 -6.44
CA MET A 59 -7.60 -14.92 -6.73
C MET A 59 -6.16 -14.49 -7.07
N LYS A 60 -6.01 -13.53 -7.98
CA LYS A 60 -4.72 -12.85 -8.19
C LYS A 60 -4.37 -12.04 -6.94
N LEU A 61 -3.23 -12.36 -6.31
CA LEU A 61 -2.85 -11.85 -4.98
C LEU A 61 -2.28 -10.42 -4.98
N GLU A 62 -2.39 -9.68 -6.09
CA GLU A 62 -2.05 -8.25 -6.12
C GLU A 62 -2.79 -7.46 -5.03
N GLN A 63 -3.96 -7.94 -4.64
CA GLN A 63 -4.81 -7.34 -3.61
C GLN A 63 -4.49 -7.84 -2.18
N ASN A 64 -3.70 -8.91 -2.01
CA ASN A 64 -3.37 -9.46 -0.69
C ASN A 64 -2.17 -8.73 -0.04
N ILE A 65 -2.26 -7.41 0.00
CA ILE A 65 -1.27 -6.57 0.66
C ILE A 65 -1.45 -6.71 2.17
N GLY A 66 -0.44 -7.27 2.84
CA GLY A 66 -0.42 -7.41 4.30
C GLY A 66 -1.25 -8.57 4.83
N ASN A 67 -1.47 -9.63 4.04
CA ASN A 67 -2.18 -10.85 4.46
C ASN A 67 -3.63 -10.58 4.94
N ARG A 68 -4.30 -9.59 4.34
CA ARG A 68 -5.69 -9.21 4.68
C ARG A 68 -6.67 -10.38 4.55
N PHE A 69 -6.34 -11.35 3.70
CA PHE A 69 -7.13 -12.55 3.48
C PHE A 69 -7.20 -13.49 4.69
N LEU A 70 -6.41 -13.24 5.74
CA LEU A 70 -6.53 -13.94 7.02
C LEU A 70 -7.64 -13.38 7.93
N ALA A 71 -8.09 -12.15 7.67
CA ALA A 71 -9.06 -11.48 8.52
C ALA A 71 -10.37 -12.29 8.68
N PRO A 72 -10.96 -12.88 7.63
CA PRO A 72 -12.14 -13.73 7.78
C PRO A 72 -11.90 -14.96 8.68
N MET A 73 -10.73 -15.59 8.60
CA MET A 73 -10.41 -16.75 9.44
C MET A 73 -10.26 -16.36 10.90
N PHE A 74 -9.57 -15.25 11.18
CA PHE A 74 -9.41 -14.73 12.54
C PHE A 74 -10.72 -14.25 13.13
N PHE A 75 -11.40 -13.29 12.47
CA PHE A 75 -12.65 -12.71 12.98
C PHE A 75 -13.80 -13.71 12.97
N GLY A 76 -13.86 -14.62 11.99
CA GLY A 76 -14.83 -15.70 11.95
C GLY A 76 -14.66 -16.65 13.14
N SER A 77 -13.42 -17.01 13.49
CA SER A 77 -13.14 -17.88 14.64
C SER A 77 -13.53 -17.18 15.94
N MET A 78 -13.18 -15.90 16.07
CA MET A 78 -13.53 -15.06 17.22
C MET A 78 -15.05 -14.94 17.39
N LEU A 79 -15.76 -14.60 16.31
CA LEU A 79 -17.22 -14.42 16.30
C LEU A 79 -17.93 -15.73 16.67
N TRP A 80 -17.50 -16.84 16.07
CA TRP A 80 -18.09 -18.15 16.32
C TRP A 80 -17.87 -18.65 17.76
N LEU A 81 -16.66 -18.43 18.32
CA LEU A 81 -16.39 -18.74 19.73
C LEU A 81 -17.20 -17.86 20.68
N ALA A 82 -17.40 -16.59 20.33
CA ALA A 82 -18.23 -15.66 21.10
C ALA A 82 -19.70 -16.11 21.12
N TYR A 83 -20.27 -16.47 19.96
CA TYR A 83 -21.65 -16.99 19.87
C TYR A 83 -21.88 -18.31 20.60
N SER A 84 -20.82 -19.12 20.76
CA SER A 84 -20.92 -20.41 21.45
C SER A 84 -20.98 -20.27 22.98
N GLU A 85 -20.94 -19.03 23.51
CA GLU A 85 -20.88 -18.69 24.95
C GLU A 85 -19.70 -19.39 25.66
N LYS A 86 -18.60 -19.62 24.94
CA LYS A 86 -17.40 -20.30 25.47
C LYS A 86 -16.33 -19.29 25.84
N VAL A 87 -16.59 -18.51 26.89
CA VAL A 87 -15.69 -17.43 27.37
C VAL A 87 -14.25 -17.92 27.55
N LYS A 88 -14.05 -19.11 28.14
CA LYS A 88 -12.71 -19.69 28.32
C LYS A 88 -12.00 -19.96 26.99
N ALA A 89 -12.69 -20.56 26.03
CA ALA A 89 -12.13 -20.85 24.71
C ALA A 89 -11.83 -19.56 23.93
N LEU A 90 -12.70 -18.56 24.02
CA LEU A 90 -12.48 -17.23 23.43
C LEU A 90 -11.26 -16.54 24.04
N ALA A 91 -11.12 -16.54 25.37
CA ALA A 91 -9.98 -15.95 26.05
C ALA A 91 -8.66 -16.64 25.65
N VAL A 92 -8.65 -17.97 25.58
CA VAL A 92 -7.50 -18.76 25.10
C VAL A 92 -7.18 -18.42 23.65
N PHE A 93 -8.19 -18.32 22.78
CA PHE A 93 -8.00 -17.94 21.38
C PHE A 93 -7.32 -16.57 21.28
N VAL A 94 -7.89 -15.53 21.90
CA VAL A 94 -7.37 -14.16 21.82
C VAL A 94 -5.95 -14.07 22.39
N THR A 95 -5.71 -14.64 23.58
CA THR A 95 -4.39 -14.58 24.22
C THR A 95 -3.32 -15.32 23.43
N SER A 96 -3.62 -16.53 22.91
CA SER A 96 -2.68 -17.27 22.07
C SER A 96 -2.45 -16.63 20.70
N SER A 97 -3.48 -16.01 20.09
CA SER A 97 -3.31 -15.20 18.88
C SER A 97 -2.38 -14.02 19.11
N VAL A 98 -2.55 -13.27 20.20
CA VAL A 98 -1.67 -12.15 20.54
C VAL A 98 -0.24 -12.64 20.80
N ALA A 99 -0.07 -13.73 21.54
CA ALA A 99 1.25 -14.28 21.82
C ALA A 99 1.99 -14.72 20.54
N LEU A 100 1.31 -15.44 19.64
CA LEU A 100 1.91 -15.91 18.38
C LEU A 100 2.16 -14.79 17.38
N THR A 101 1.37 -13.71 17.42
CA THR A 101 1.51 -12.58 16.50
C THR A 101 2.30 -11.41 17.10
N MET A 102 2.80 -11.51 18.33
CA MET A 102 3.49 -10.41 19.01
C MET A 102 4.70 -9.90 18.22
N SER A 103 5.49 -10.82 17.66
CA SER A 103 6.69 -10.50 16.87
C SER A 103 6.38 -9.72 15.59
N THR A 104 5.17 -9.86 15.03
CA THR A 104 4.73 -9.12 13.84
C THR A 104 3.90 -7.89 14.22
N LEU A 105 3.18 -7.92 15.34
CA LEU A 105 2.38 -6.82 15.85
C LEU A 105 3.24 -5.62 16.24
N ILE A 106 4.32 -5.84 16.99
CA ILE A 106 5.19 -4.74 17.46
C ILE A 106 5.76 -3.92 16.27
N PRO A 107 6.40 -4.53 15.26
CA PRO A 107 6.85 -3.79 14.08
C PRO A 107 5.71 -3.13 13.31
N THR A 108 4.53 -3.76 13.23
CA THR A 108 3.38 -3.21 12.50
C THR A 108 2.83 -1.96 13.18
N VAL A 109 2.66 -2.00 14.51
CA VAL A 109 2.24 -0.84 15.31
C VAL A 109 3.29 0.26 15.23
N SER A 110 4.58 -0.07 15.32
CA SER A 110 5.66 0.90 15.14
C SER A 110 5.62 1.53 13.73
N ASP A 111 5.50 0.71 12.68
CA ASP A 111 5.38 1.18 11.30
C ASP A 111 4.14 2.07 11.12
N PHE A 112 3.04 1.78 11.80
CA PHE A 112 1.81 2.59 11.78
C PHE A 112 1.99 3.94 12.49
N LEU A 113 2.62 3.96 13.66
CA LEU A 113 2.90 5.19 14.41
C LEU A 113 3.90 6.07 13.64
N ASP A 114 5.00 5.48 13.18
CA ASP A 114 6.03 6.15 12.38
C ASP A 114 5.52 6.50 10.98
N SER A 115 4.38 5.95 10.55
CA SER A 115 3.77 6.23 9.26
C SER A 115 3.43 7.72 9.10
N LYS A 116 3.13 8.43 10.20
CA LYS A 116 2.84 9.88 10.20
C LYS A 116 4.09 10.73 9.99
N ASP A 117 5.28 10.17 10.22
CA ASP A 117 6.54 10.90 10.12
C ASP A 117 7.14 10.88 8.70
N GLY A 118 6.51 10.19 7.75
CA GLY A 118 6.92 10.18 6.35
C GLY A 118 6.62 11.51 5.66
N ASN A 119 7.49 11.95 4.76
CA ASN A 119 7.29 13.19 4.00
C ASN A 119 5.99 13.20 3.18
N THR A 120 5.52 12.05 2.68
CA THR A 120 4.22 11.94 1.99
C THR A 120 3.06 12.43 2.86
N TYR A 121 3.09 12.22 4.18
CA TYR A 121 2.04 12.71 5.09
C TYR A 121 2.05 14.25 5.15
N TYR A 122 3.23 14.85 5.29
CA TYR A 122 3.37 16.30 5.36
C TYR A 122 3.01 16.98 4.03
N ILE A 123 3.44 16.41 2.90
CA ILE A 123 3.03 16.86 1.57
C ILE A 123 1.50 16.81 1.47
N ALA A 124 0.88 15.67 1.79
CA ALA A 124 -0.57 15.52 1.75
C ALA A 124 -1.28 16.57 2.62
N ASN A 125 -0.84 16.75 3.86
CA ASN A 125 -1.48 17.71 4.76
C ASN A 125 -1.31 19.17 4.31
N GLU A 126 -0.18 19.53 3.67
CA GLU A 126 -0.01 20.86 3.07
C GLU A 126 -0.83 21.05 1.80
N LEU A 127 -1.06 19.99 1.00
CA LEU A 127 -1.93 20.04 -0.18
C LEU A 127 -3.37 20.44 0.14
N LYS A 128 -3.86 20.14 1.36
CA LYS A 128 -5.21 20.54 1.82
C LYS A 128 -5.51 22.03 1.71
N LYS A 129 -4.48 22.88 1.66
CA LYS A 129 -4.61 24.34 1.52
C LYS A 129 -5.11 24.78 0.15
N TRP A 130 -5.06 23.87 -0.83
CA TRP A 130 -5.49 24.12 -2.19
C TRP A 130 -6.50 23.06 -2.61
N GLU A 131 -7.30 23.42 -3.59
CA GLU A 131 -8.13 22.46 -4.33
C GLU A 131 -7.37 21.98 -5.55
N GLY A 132 -7.52 20.71 -5.87
CA GLY A 132 -6.97 20.12 -7.07
C GLY A 132 -7.45 18.70 -7.29
N LYS A 133 -7.18 18.21 -8.50
CA LYS A 133 -7.45 16.84 -8.93
C LYS A 133 -6.14 16.07 -9.08
N MET A 134 -6.07 14.89 -8.48
CA MET A 134 -4.87 14.06 -8.47
C MET A 134 -5.12 12.69 -9.09
N LEU A 135 -4.16 12.22 -9.88
CA LEU A 135 -4.08 10.82 -10.30
C LEU A 135 -2.91 10.16 -9.59
N VAL A 136 -3.13 9.01 -8.95
CA VAL A 136 -2.08 8.26 -8.27
C VAL A 136 -1.95 6.85 -8.86
N THR A 137 -0.77 6.24 -8.81
CA THR A 137 -0.60 4.81 -9.16
C THR A 137 -1.20 3.87 -8.13
N GLU A 138 -1.27 4.29 -6.87
CA GLU A 138 -1.90 3.54 -5.79
C GLU A 138 -2.46 4.54 -4.79
N ALA A 139 -3.70 4.33 -4.37
CA ALA A 139 -4.27 5.12 -3.30
C ALA A 139 -3.56 4.85 -1.96
N GLY A 140 -3.27 5.91 -1.22
CA GLY A 140 -2.57 5.82 0.06
C GLY A 140 -2.68 7.10 0.86
N LYS A 141 -1.66 7.39 1.68
CA LYS A 141 -1.63 8.58 2.54
C LYS A 141 -1.85 9.88 1.77
N LEU A 142 -1.30 9.99 0.56
CA LEU A 142 -1.42 11.19 -0.26
C LEU A 142 -2.89 11.45 -0.63
N ALA A 143 -3.59 10.43 -1.12
CA ALA A 143 -5.03 10.50 -1.41
C ALA A 143 -5.84 10.79 -0.13
N TYR A 144 -5.58 10.04 0.95
CA TYR A 144 -6.36 10.10 2.18
C TYR A 144 -6.23 11.44 2.92
N TYR A 145 -5.02 12.00 3.01
CA TYR A 145 -4.76 13.21 3.78
C TYR A 145 -4.74 14.50 2.95
N SER A 146 -4.85 14.48 1.62
CA SER A 146 -4.79 15.73 0.83
C SER A 146 -6.12 16.48 0.72
N ASN A 147 -7.26 15.81 0.94
CA ASN A 147 -8.60 16.30 0.59
C ASN A 147 -8.76 16.67 -0.89
N TRP A 148 -7.83 16.28 -1.76
CA TRP A 148 -7.96 16.46 -3.21
C TRP A 148 -8.84 15.37 -3.79
N PHE A 149 -9.58 15.70 -4.85
CA PHE A 149 -10.26 14.66 -5.63
C PHE A 149 -9.18 13.75 -6.22
N THR A 150 -9.22 12.47 -5.89
CA THR A 150 -8.15 11.54 -6.26
C THR A 150 -8.71 10.34 -7.01
N GLU A 151 -8.15 10.04 -8.18
CA GLU A 151 -8.34 8.77 -8.87
C GLU A 151 -7.10 7.88 -8.72
N ASP A 152 -7.34 6.58 -8.57
CA ASP A 152 -6.32 5.55 -8.48
C ASP A 152 -6.25 4.81 -9.82
N SER A 153 -5.17 5.04 -10.56
CA SER A 153 -4.96 4.44 -11.87
C SER A 153 -4.75 2.92 -11.84
N TRP A 154 -4.47 2.32 -10.68
CA TRP A 154 -4.41 0.86 -10.55
C TRP A 154 -5.80 0.23 -10.34
N GLY A 155 -6.75 1.05 -9.88
CA GLY A 155 -8.14 0.65 -9.72
C GLY A 155 -8.48 -0.02 -8.39
N LEU A 156 -7.67 0.15 -7.32
CA LEU A 156 -8.09 -0.30 -5.99
C LEU A 156 -9.22 0.58 -5.45
N ASN A 157 -9.17 1.88 -5.73
CA ASN A 157 -10.19 2.85 -5.29
C ASN A 157 -10.97 3.51 -6.45
N THR A 158 -10.72 3.10 -7.69
CA THR A 158 -11.43 3.63 -8.88
C THR A 158 -11.94 2.47 -9.73
N PRO A 159 -13.22 2.07 -9.58
CA PRO A 159 -13.76 0.84 -10.17
C PRO A 159 -13.57 0.72 -11.68
N ARG A 160 -13.62 1.84 -12.41
CA ARG A 160 -13.37 1.88 -13.86
C ARG A 160 -12.02 1.23 -14.24
N TYR A 161 -10.99 1.41 -13.43
CA TYR A 161 -9.63 0.91 -13.68
C TYR A 161 -9.34 -0.44 -13.00
N ALA A 162 -10.33 -1.06 -12.35
CA ALA A 162 -10.14 -2.33 -11.65
C ALA A 162 -9.78 -3.49 -12.62
N HIS A 163 -10.30 -3.44 -13.85
CA HIS A 163 -10.13 -4.48 -14.87
C HIS A 163 -9.52 -3.97 -16.17
N THR A 164 -9.32 -2.66 -16.29
CA THR A 164 -8.79 -2.02 -17.50
C THR A 164 -7.57 -1.19 -17.13
N LEU A 165 -6.63 -1.10 -18.07
CA LEU A 165 -5.49 -0.23 -17.91
C LEU A 165 -5.88 1.19 -18.30
N ILE A 166 -5.58 2.18 -17.45
CA ILE A 166 -5.78 3.58 -17.81
C ILE A 166 -4.97 3.94 -19.07
N ASN A 167 -5.59 4.67 -20.00
CA ASN A 167 -4.93 5.12 -21.23
C ASN A 167 -4.76 6.66 -21.28
N SER A 168 -3.95 7.14 -22.21
CA SER A 168 -3.64 8.58 -22.36
C SER A 168 -4.88 9.46 -22.56
N ASN A 169 -5.90 8.98 -23.28
CA ASN A 169 -7.13 9.74 -23.50
C ASN A 169 -7.93 9.90 -22.22
N GLU A 170 -8.01 8.85 -21.39
CA GLU A 170 -8.65 8.92 -20.08
C GLU A 170 -7.88 9.83 -19.12
N ILE A 171 -6.54 9.80 -19.17
CA ILE A 171 -5.72 10.72 -18.36
C ILE A 171 -5.98 12.17 -18.79
N ALA A 172 -6.06 12.43 -20.10
CA ALA A 172 -6.36 13.74 -20.66
C ALA A 172 -7.74 14.25 -20.24
N GLN A 173 -8.79 13.43 -20.41
CA GLN A 173 -10.15 13.76 -19.97
C GLN A 173 -10.25 13.98 -18.47
N GLY A 174 -9.39 13.29 -17.71
CA GLY A 174 -9.26 13.44 -16.28
C GLY A 174 -8.87 14.86 -15.86
N ASN A 175 -8.12 15.61 -16.66
CA ASN A 175 -7.64 16.97 -16.36
C ASN A 175 -6.98 17.05 -14.97
N TYR A 176 -6.01 16.19 -14.70
CA TYR A 176 -5.35 16.11 -13.40
C TYR A 176 -4.36 17.27 -13.19
N ASP A 177 -4.41 17.91 -12.03
CA ASP A 177 -3.47 18.97 -11.64
C ASP A 177 -2.12 18.38 -11.19
N LEU A 178 -2.17 17.17 -10.65
CA LEU A 178 -1.02 16.43 -10.14
C LEU A 178 -1.14 14.94 -10.50
N ILE A 179 -0.11 14.37 -11.10
CA ILE A 179 0.02 12.93 -11.30
C ILE A 179 1.16 12.43 -10.42
N VAL A 180 0.88 11.46 -9.54
CA VAL A 180 1.89 10.85 -8.65
C VAL A 180 2.08 9.39 -8.98
N GLY A 181 3.23 9.09 -9.57
CA GLY A 181 3.60 7.76 -10.05
C GLY A 181 4.63 7.09 -9.16
N HIS A 182 4.30 5.93 -8.63
CA HIS A 182 5.30 5.00 -8.10
C HIS A 182 5.87 4.14 -9.24
N CYS A 183 6.69 4.77 -10.07
CA CYS A 183 7.23 4.20 -11.30
C CYS A 183 8.76 4.25 -11.35
N THR A 184 9.36 3.40 -12.17
CA THR A 184 10.80 3.42 -12.43
C THR A 184 11.20 4.73 -13.13
N ILE A 185 12.11 5.50 -12.53
CA ILE A 185 12.57 6.81 -13.03
C ILE A 185 13.15 6.71 -14.44
N ALA A 186 13.74 5.55 -14.80
CA ALA A 186 14.28 5.31 -16.14
C ALA A 186 13.24 5.52 -17.27
N LEU A 187 11.95 5.34 -16.99
CA LEU A 187 10.88 5.58 -17.96
C LEU A 187 10.81 7.04 -18.42
N LEU A 188 11.24 7.99 -17.58
CA LEU A 188 11.25 9.41 -17.94
C LEU A 188 12.29 9.76 -19.02
N ASN A 189 13.31 8.92 -19.22
CA ASN A 189 14.32 9.08 -20.27
C ASN A 189 13.96 8.36 -21.58
N THR A 190 13.02 7.42 -21.53
CA THR A 190 12.62 6.65 -22.71
C THR A 190 11.52 7.39 -23.44
N LYS A 191 11.65 7.56 -24.77
CA LYS A 191 10.50 7.88 -25.63
C LYS A 191 9.65 6.62 -25.66
N VAL A 192 8.65 6.56 -24.79
CA VAL A 192 7.75 5.42 -24.77
C VAL A 192 6.80 5.58 -25.96
N PRO A 193 6.85 4.69 -26.97
CA PRO A 193 5.95 4.78 -28.10
C PRO A 193 4.51 4.72 -27.59
N GLU A 194 3.61 5.48 -28.22
CA GLU A 194 2.18 5.48 -27.95
C GLU A 194 1.58 4.14 -28.42
N ARG A 195 1.95 3.06 -27.73
CA ARG A 195 1.38 1.73 -27.95
C ARG A 195 0.10 1.64 -27.16
N THR A 196 -0.92 1.03 -27.75
CA THR A 196 -2.09 0.56 -27.01
C THR A 196 -1.61 -0.53 -26.06
N TYR A 197 -1.41 -0.19 -24.79
CA TYR A 197 -1.05 -1.15 -23.76
C TYR A 197 -2.24 -2.07 -23.51
N LEU A 198 -2.27 -3.23 -24.18
CA LEU A 198 -3.44 -4.12 -24.14
C LEU A 198 -3.53 -4.90 -22.82
N ASN A 199 -2.40 -5.20 -22.18
CA ASN A 199 -2.36 -6.03 -20.97
C ASN A 199 -2.19 -5.16 -19.72
N ARG A 200 -3.07 -5.35 -18.73
CA ARG A 200 -2.93 -4.73 -17.41
C ARG A 200 -1.71 -5.30 -16.70
N SER A 201 -0.70 -4.47 -16.49
CA SER A 201 0.46 -4.74 -15.64
C SER A 201 0.94 -3.43 -15.03
N TRP A 202 1.68 -3.52 -13.92
CA TRP A 202 2.24 -2.34 -13.25
C TRP A 202 3.16 -1.53 -14.19
N ASP A 203 3.99 -2.23 -14.96
CA ASP A 203 4.92 -1.59 -15.90
C ASP A 203 4.18 -0.88 -17.03
N ASN A 204 3.12 -1.49 -17.57
CA ASN A 204 2.31 -0.87 -18.62
C ASN A 204 1.53 0.34 -18.09
N GLN A 205 1.05 0.30 -16.84
CA GLN A 205 0.43 1.46 -16.18
C GLN A 205 1.43 2.62 -16.07
N CYS A 206 2.63 2.33 -15.58
CA CYS A 206 3.69 3.31 -15.47
C CYS A 206 4.11 3.88 -16.83
N GLN A 207 4.18 3.05 -17.86
CA GLN A 207 4.46 3.49 -19.23
C GLN A 207 3.36 4.41 -19.78
N ALA A 208 2.09 4.07 -19.58
CA ALA A 208 0.96 4.92 -19.97
C ALA A 208 0.99 6.29 -19.28
N LEU A 209 1.20 6.32 -17.96
CA LEU A 209 1.31 7.56 -17.19
C LEU A 209 2.49 8.41 -17.64
N VAL A 210 3.68 7.83 -17.78
CA VAL A 210 4.90 8.57 -18.14
C VAL A 210 4.83 9.08 -19.57
N SER A 211 4.32 8.28 -20.50
CA SER A 211 4.11 8.71 -21.90
C SER A 211 3.19 9.94 -21.96
N TYR A 212 2.07 9.93 -21.24
CA TYR A 212 1.18 11.09 -21.15
C TYR A 212 1.83 12.31 -20.47
N ILE A 213 2.51 12.11 -19.33
CA ILE A 213 3.24 13.17 -18.60
C ILE A 213 4.22 13.91 -19.53
N GLN A 214 4.96 13.16 -20.35
CA GLN A 214 5.91 13.71 -21.31
C GLN A 214 5.18 14.45 -22.45
N ALA A 215 4.17 13.83 -23.06
CA ALA A 215 3.42 14.41 -24.18
C ALA A 215 2.69 15.70 -23.80
N ALA A 216 2.11 15.75 -22.60
CA ALA A 216 1.37 16.90 -22.08
C ALA A 216 2.26 17.95 -21.35
N ASN A 217 3.59 17.79 -21.40
CA ASN A 217 4.56 18.73 -20.83
C ASN A 217 4.34 19.04 -19.34
N TYR A 218 4.03 18.01 -18.54
CA TYR A 218 3.96 18.18 -17.09
C TYR A 218 5.35 18.48 -16.51
N ARG A 219 5.39 19.36 -15.50
CA ARG A 219 6.63 19.63 -14.77
C ARG A 219 6.89 18.49 -13.78
N VAL A 220 7.96 17.74 -14.00
CA VAL A 220 8.31 16.58 -13.18
C VAL A 220 9.23 16.96 -12.00
N VAL A 221 8.88 16.48 -10.82
CA VAL A 221 9.65 16.54 -9.59
C VAL A 221 9.79 15.14 -9.01
N LEU A 222 11.01 14.69 -8.80
CA LEU A 222 11.32 13.43 -8.13
C LEU A 222 11.32 13.66 -6.62
N VAL A 223 10.36 13.09 -5.91
CA VAL A 223 10.21 13.28 -4.46
C VAL A 223 10.70 12.04 -3.72
N PRO A 224 11.65 12.15 -2.78
CA PRO A 224 12.17 11.00 -2.07
C PRO A 224 11.07 10.33 -1.24
N PHE A 225 10.98 9.01 -1.26
CA PHE A 225 10.10 8.29 -0.33
C PHE A 225 10.88 7.96 0.94
N LEU A 226 10.64 8.72 2.01
CA LEU A 226 11.29 8.52 3.29
C LEU A 226 10.55 7.45 4.09
N LYS A 227 11.13 6.25 4.21
CA LYS A 227 10.68 5.27 5.20
C LYS A 227 11.51 5.45 6.48
N VAL A 228 10.86 5.87 7.55
CA VAL A 228 11.46 5.81 8.90
C VAL A 228 11.71 4.33 9.20
N GLN A 229 12.95 3.94 9.51
CA GLN A 229 13.26 2.56 9.86
C GLN A 229 12.75 2.28 11.28
N PRO A 230 11.80 1.34 11.46
CA PRO A 230 11.05 1.17 12.72
C PRO A 230 11.90 0.61 13.88
N SER A 231 12.92 -0.20 13.60
CA SER A 231 13.58 -1.00 14.65
C SER A 231 14.56 -0.22 15.53
N GLN A 232 14.93 1.01 15.14
CA GLN A 232 15.78 1.86 15.95
C GLN A 232 15.06 3.09 16.49
N THR A 233 13.84 3.39 16.06
CA THR A 233 13.17 4.65 16.40
C THR A 233 12.31 4.56 17.64
N SER A 234 11.53 3.50 17.86
CA SER A 234 10.56 3.48 18.96
C SER A 234 11.24 3.43 20.35
N LEU A 235 12.22 2.54 20.58
CA LEU A 235 12.98 2.50 21.84
C LEU A 235 13.85 3.76 22.01
N ARG A 236 14.53 4.22 20.95
CA ARG A 236 15.34 5.45 21.02
C ARG A 236 14.50 6.70 21.26
N ARG A 237 13.32 6.80 20.65
CA ARG A 237 12.37 7.91 20.84
C ARG A 237 11.82 7.90 22.27
N LEU A 238 11.56 6.72 22.84
CA LEU A 238 11.22 6.55 24.26
C LEU A 238 12.39 6.94 25.19
N LEU A 239 13.62 6.71 24.75
CA LEU A 239 14.87 7.12 25.43
C LEU A 239 15.35 8.54 25.05
N GLY A 240 14.55 9.34 24.34
CA GLY A 240 14.92 10.71 23.92
C GLY A 240 16.07 10.82 22.91
N MET A 241 16.55 9.72 22.35
CA MET A 241 17.64 9.68 21.38
C MET A 241 17.16 10.05 19.97
N ARG A 242 17.73 11.13 19.43
CA ARG A 242 17.44 11.62 18.07
C ARG A 242 18.10 10.70 17.03
N SER A 243 17.29 9.97 16.24
CA SER A 243 17.80 9.14 15.14
C SER A 243 17.93 9.97 13.86
N ASN A 244 19.17 10.20 13.40
CA ASN A 244 19.46 10.94 12.16
C ASN A 244 19.56 10.04 10.91
N ASN A 245 19.35 8.72 11.02
CA ASN A 245 19.51 7.82 9.88
C ASN A 245 18.25 7.76 9.00
N ARG A 246 18.03 8.82 8.22
CA ARG A 246 17.06 8.81 7.11
C ARG A 246 17.73 8.14 5.91
N SER A 247 17.38 6.88 5.63
CA SER A 247 17.79 6.21 4.39
C SER A 247 16.75 6.43 3.30
N TYR A 248 17.20 6.96 2.15
CA TYR A 248 16.36 7.08 0.96
C TYR A 248 16.23 5.72 0.29
N ARG A 249 15.00 5.23 0.10
CA ARG A 249 14.77 3.94 -0.57
C ARG A 249 14.43 4.05 -2.04
N ARG A 250 13.77 5.15 -2.44
CA ARG A 250 13.27 5.38 -3.80
C ARG A 250 12.86 6.84 -3.97
N TYR A 251 12.68 7.29 -5.20
CA TYR A 251 11.95 8.53 -5.52
C TYR A 251 10.64 8.17 -6.22
N ASP A 252 9.57 8.85 -5.85
CA ASP A 252 8.30 8.78 -6.54
C ASP A 252 8.20 10.00 -7.50
N ILE A 253 7.55 9.81 -8.64
CA ILE A 253 7.40 10.82 -9.70
C ILE A 253 6.20 11.69 -9.35
N TYR A 254 6.40 13.00 -9.20
CA TYR A 254 5.32 13.98 -9.07
C TYR A 254 5.32 14.87 -10.31
N ALA A 255 4.30 14.75 -11.14
CA ALA A 255 4.15 15.51 -12.36
C ALA A 255 3.06 16.57 -12.16
N ILE A 256 3.42 17.84 -12.24
CA ILE A 256 2.53 18.99 -12.02
C ILE A 256 2.04 19.49 -13.38
N SER A 257 0.72 19.62 -13.53
CA SER A 257 0.13 20.17 -14.74
C SER A 257 0.59 21.61 -14.98
N PRO A 258 0.95 21.99 -16.23
CA PRO A 258 1.30 23.37 -16.57
C PRO A 258 0.12 24.34 -16.42
N THR A 259 -1.12 23.84 -16.48
CA THR A 259 -2.34 24.66 -16.38
C THR A 259 -2.87 24.82 -14.96
N TYR A 260 -2.27 24.13 -13.98
CA TYR A 260 -2.74 24.22 -12.60
C TYR A 260 -2.45 25.60 -12.00
N LYS A 261 -3.50 26.26 -11.48
CA LYS A 261 -3.43 27.63 -10.92
C LYS A 261 -2.38 27.80 -9.82
N ASN A 262 -2.13 26.76 -9.01
CA ASN A 262 -1.15 26.77 -7.92
C ASN A 262 0.13 25.99 -8.27
N SER A 263 0.45 25.80 -9.55
CA SER A 263 1.58 24.97 -10.01
C SER A 263 2.93 25.39 -9.39
N LEU A 264 3.21 26.69 -9.26
CA LEU A 264 4.44 27.19 -8.63
C LEU A 264 4.47 26.91 -7.12
N ALA A 265 3.34 27.12 -6.42
CA ALA A 265 3.24 26.86 -4.99
C ALA A 265 3.39 25.36 -4.69
N LEU A 266 2.79 24.50 -5.51
CA LEU A 266 2.94 23.06 -5.47
C LEU A 266 4.38 22.63 -5.75
N PHE A 267 5.03 23.18 -6.78
CA PHE A 267 6.44 22.91 -7.07
C PHE A 267 7.33 23.25 -5.86
N ASN A 268 7.14 24.42 -5.25
CA ASN A 268 7.89 24.86 -4.08
C ASN A 268 7.62 23.96 -2.86
N LEU A 269 6.38 23.51 -2.66
CA LEU A 269 6.04 22.52 -1.64
C LEU A 269 6.87 21.25 -1.82
N LEU A 270 6.87 20.67 -3.02
CA LEU A 270 7.61 19.43 -3.27
C LEU A 270 9.12 19.62 -3.07
N ARG A 271 9.68 20.76 -3.51
CA ARG A 271 11.10 21.12 -3.28
C ARG A 271 11.44 21.21 -1.78
N ARG A 272 10.59 21.82 -0.96
CA ARG A 272 10.78 21.87 0.51
C ARG A 272 10.82 20.49 1.16
N HIS A 273 10.14 19.51 0.56
CA HIS A 273 10.14 18.11 1.01
C HIS A 273 11.20 17.24 0.32
N GLY A 274 12.26 17.86 -0.19
CA GLY A 274 13.41 17.17 -0.81
C GLY A 274 13.23 16.81 -2.27
N GLY A 275 12.19 17.34 -2.93
CA GLY A 275 11.95 17.10 -4.35
C GLY A 275 13.08 17.64 -5.24
N ILE A 276 13.39 16.93 -6.32
CA ILE A 276 14.41 17.32 -7.31
C ILE A 276 13.74 17.49 -8.68
N THR A 277 13.97 18.62 -9.34
CA THR A 277 13.43 18.86 -10.68
C THR A 277 13.99 17.86 -11.68
N TYR A 278 13.14 17.39 -12.60
CA TYR A 278 13.55 16.51 -13.69
C TYR A 278 13.15 17.11 -15.06
N PRO A 279 14.04 17.08 -16.07
CA PRO A 279 15.45 16.69 -15.96
C PRO A 279 16.21 17.63 -15.00
N PRO A 280 17.27 17.15 -14.33
CA PRO A 280 18.05 17.99 -13.44
C PRO A 280 18.60 19.17 -14.23
N SER A 281 18.46 20.39 -13.69
CA SER A 281 19.06 21.56 -14.31
C SER A 281 20.57 21.35 -14.40
N SER A 282 21.20 21.72 -15.51
CA SER A 282 22.65 21.59 -15.69
C SER A 282 23.48 22.27 -14.60
N LYS A 283 22.87 23.16 -13.80
CA LYS A 283 23.49 23.87 -12.67
C LYS A 283 23.44 23.15 -11.31
N SER A 284 22.72 22.03 -11.17
CA SER A 284 22.47 21.37 -9.88
C SER A 284 23.26 20.08 -9.65
N LEU A 285 24.29 19.82 -10.47
CA LEU A 285 25.20 18.65 -10.36
C LEU A 285 26.64 19.05 -9.96
N GLY A 286 26.81 20.25 -9.39
CA GLY A 286 28.08 20.75 -8.82
C GLY A 286 28.10 20.65 -7.31
#